data_AF-A0A2E2ZE47-F1
#
_entry.id   AF-A0A2E2ZE47-F1
#
_cell.length_a   1.000
_cell.length_b   1.000
_cell.length_c   1.000
_cell.angle_alpha   90.00
_cell.angle_beta   90.00
_cell.angle_gamma   90.00
#
_symmetry.space_group_name_H-M   'P 1'
#
loop_
_entity.id
_entity.type
_entity.pdbx_description
1 polymer ?
#
loop_
_entity_poly.entity_id
_entity_poly.type
_entity_poly.pdbx_seq_one_letter_code
_entity_poly.pdbx_strand_id
1 'polypeptide(L)'
;MSAKNSLSESIKEAVTATSRAISGNPEIEISFGGMGSSLPNPPRSLEELRSFRGKADSLACVEKYRDKSLKVQSGIEKVDSLVRVMEDTRVEILGSIDYPGVASNIQAKFSDKCKLYRDLEEQAENIEMGIEAWLRKICLPGVPSPESST
;
A
#
# COMPACT_ATOMS: atom_id res chain seq x y z
N MET A 1 0.80 28.84 -23.87
CA MET A 1 2.06 28.16 -23.47
C MET A 1 1.80 27.56 -22.09
N SER A 2 1.72 26.24 -21.97
CA SER A 2 1.46 25.60 -20.67
C SER A 2 2.65 25.85 -19.76
N ALA A 3 2.41 26.39 -18.56
CA ALA A 3 3.44 26.44 -17.53
C ALA A 3 3.99 25.02 -17.33
N LYS A 4 5.32 24.86 -17.27
CA LYS A 4 5.91 23.57 -16.88
C LYS A 4 5.43 23.27 -15.46
N ASN A 5 4.58 22.26 -15.30
CA ASN A 5 4.23 21.75 -13.98
C ASN A 5 5.52 21.40 -13.22
N SER A 6 5.54 21.71 -11.92
CA SER A 6 6.66 21.28 -11.08
C SER A 6 6.75 19.75 -11.09
N LEU A 7 7.94 19.20 -10.80
CA LEU A 7 8.10 17.74 -10.68
C LEU A 7 7.11 17.14 -9.67
N SER A 8 6.88 17.84 -8.55
CA SER A 8 5.93 17.43 -7.51
C SER A 8 4.51 17.34 -8.05
N GLU A 9 4.04 18.36 -8.77
CA GLU A 9 2.70 18.36 -9.38
C GLU A 9 2.58 17.28 -10.44
N SER A 10 3.61 17.08 -11.27
CA SER A 10 3.64 16.01 -12.27
C SER A 10 3.53 14.62 -11.62
N ILE A 11 4.19 14.41 -10.47
CA ILE A 11 4.07 13.15 -9.72
C ILE A 11 2.65 13.00 -9.18
N LYS A 12 2.07 14.03 -8.56
CA LYS A 12 0.70 13.96 -8.02
C LYS A 12 -0.33 13.65 -9.11
N GLU A 13 -0.23 14.31 -10.26
CA GLU A 13 -1.10 14.08 -11.42
C GLU A 13 -0.96 12.64 -11.93
N ALA A 14 0.28 12.16 -12.13
CA ALA A 14 0.54 10.81 -12.62
C ALA A 14 0.05 9.74 -11.63
N VAL A 15 0.28 9.93 -10.33
CA VAL A 15 -0.20 9.01 -9.29
C VAL A 15 -1.72 9.00 -9.26
N THR A 16 -2.37 10.16 -9.24
CA THR A 16 -3.84 10.25 -9.22
C THR A 16 -4.48 9.59 -10.44
N ALA A 17 -3.95 9.87 -11.63
CA ALA A 17 -4.43 9.26 -12.87
C ALA A 17 -4.27 7.72 -12.85
N THR A 18 -3.14 7.23 -12.33
CA THR A 18 -2.91 5.79 -12.23
C THR A 18 -3.81 5.14 -11.18
N SER A 19 -4.01 5.79 -10.02
CA SER A 19 -4.92 5.30 -8.99
C SER A 19 -6.35 5.15 -9.51
N ARG A 20 -6.84 6.12 -10.30
CA ARG A 20 -8.15 6.04 -10.98
C ARG A 20 -8.22 4.87 -11.97
N ALA A 21 -7.17 4.69 -12.77
CA ALA A 21 -7.10 3.62 -13.75
C ALA A 21 -7.08 2.23 -13.10
N ILE A 22 -6.29 2.07 -12.03
CA ILE A 22 -6.23 0.81 -11.26
C ILE A 22 -7.55 0.57 -10.55
N SER A 23 -8.11 1.57 -9.85
CA SER A 23 -9.33 1.42 -9.06
C SER A 23 -10.58 1.16 -9.91
N GLY A 24 -10.59 1.66 -11.16
CA GLY A 24 -11.79 1.71 -11.99
C GLY A 24 -12.79 2.78 -11.54
N ASN A 25 -12.43 3.61 -10.55
CA ASN A 25 -13.24 4.71 -10.06
C ASN A 25 -12.58 6.06 -10.46
N PRO A 26 -13.14 6.80 -11.44
CA PRO A 26 -12.59 8.08 -11.86
C PRO A 26 -12.69 9.17 -10.78
N GLU A 27 -13.57 8.98 -9.79
CA GLU A 27 -13.82 9.94 -8.70
C GLU A 27 -13.02 9.62 -7.43
N ILE A 28 -12.12 8.62 -7.45
CA ILE A 28 -11.27 8.37 -6.28
C ILE A 28 -10.41 9.61 -6.01
N GLU A 29 -10.51 10.14 -4.79
CA GLU A 29 -9.72 11.27 -4.34
C GLU A 29 -8.45 10.79 -3.64
N ILE A 30 -7.30 11.23 -4.16
CA ILE A 30 -6.01 11.02 -3.54
C ILE A 30 -5.52 12.35 -3.00
N SER A 31 -5.52 12.50 -1.67
CA SER A 31 -5.01 13.69 -1.01
C SER A 31 -3.51 13.56 -0.70
N PHE A 32 -2.77 14.65 -0.88
CA PHE A 32 -1.32 14.69 -0.71
C PHE A 32 -0.92 15.73 0.36
N GLY A 33 -0.07 15.32 1.30
CA GLY A 33 0.59 16.20 2.27
C GLY A 33 -0.26 16.52 3.52
N GLY A 34 0.42 16.71 4.65
CA GLY A 34 -0.22 17.09 5.92
C GLY A 34 -0.85 15.93 6.69
N MET A 35 -1.37 16.24 7.87
CA MET A 35 -2.03 15.27 8.76
C MET A 35 -3.40 14.89 8.21
N GLY A 36 -3.70 13.58 8.15
CA GLY A 36 -4.95 13.06 7.61
C GLY A 36 -5.00 12.89 6.09
N SER A 37 -3.92 13.23 5.38
CA SER A 37 -3.81 12.96 3.94
C SER A 37 -3.60 11.47 3.63
N SER A 38 -4.06 11.05 2.46
CA SER A 38 -3.92 9.69 1.96
C SER A 38 -2.46 9.32 1.68
N LEU A 39 -1.67 10.30 1.22
CA LEU A 39 -0.24 10.17 0.98
C LEU A 39 0.54 11.37 1.51
N PRO A 40 1.82 11.19 1.88
CA PRO A 40 2.71 12.32 2.16
C PRO A 40 2.94 13.18 0.91
N ASN A 41 3.72 14.26 1.04
CA ASN A 41 4.19 14.99 -0.13
C ASN A 41 5.04 14.09 -1.03
N PRO A 42 5.01 14.29 -2.37
CA PRO A 42 5.84 13.53 -3.30
C PRO A 42 7.32 13.55 -2.89
N PRO A 43 7.99 12.39 -2.93
CA PRO A 43 9.41 12.31 -2.59
C PRO A 43 10.26 12.96 -3.68
N ARG A 44 11.52 13.23 -3.33
CA ARG A 44 12.51 13.79 -4.28
C ARG A 44 13.41 12.72 -4.88
N SER A 45 13.50 11.54 -4.26
CA SER A 45 14.34 10.43 -4.73
C SER A 45 13.52 9.38 -5.47
N LEU A 46 14.13 8.75 -6.48
CA LEU A 46 13.51 7.64 -7.21
C LEU A 46 13.34 6.39 -6.34
N GLU A 47 14.19 6.22 -5.33
CA GLU A 47 14.13 5.11 -4.38
C GLU A 47 12.83 5.16 -3.55
N GLU A 48 12.52 6.32 -2.97
CA GLU A 48 11.29 6.54 -2.20
C GLU A 48 10.04 6.53 -3.07
N LEU A 49 10.16 6.82 -4.37
CA LEU A 49 9.03 6.91 -5.29
C LEU A 49 8.27 5.58 -5.40
N ARG A 50 8.96 4.43 -5.33
CA ARG A 50 8.30 3.11 -5.39
C ARG A 50 7.41 2.85 -4.18
N SER A 51 7.92 3.13 -2.98
CA SER A 51 7.16 2.98 -1.74
C SER A 51 6.00 3.99 -1.67
N PHE A 52 6.25 5.23 -2.08
CA PHE A 52 5.21 6.26 -2.24
C PHE A 52 4.10 5.79 -3.19
N ARG A 53 4.47 5.28 -4.37
CA ARG A 53 3.53 4.66 -5.32
C ARG A 53 2.81 3.48 -4.71
N GLY A 54 3.48 2.64 -3.93
CA GLY A 54 2.87 1.47 -3.27
C GLY A 54 1.75 1.86 -2.31
N LYS A 55 1.88 3.00 -1.62
CA LYS A 55 0.80 3.56 -0.79
C LYS A 55 -0.41 3.97 -1.64
N ALA A 56 -0.20 4.61 -2.78
CA ALA A 56 -1.29 4.99 -3.69
C ALA A 56 -1.94 3.78 -4.38
N ASP A 57 -1.13 2.82 -4.83
CA ASP A 57 -1.60 1.59 -5.47
C ASP A 57 -2.41 0.74 -4.47
N SER A 58 -2.01 0.71 -3.19
CA SER A 58 -2.77 0.08 -2.10
C SER A 58 -4.17 0.68 -1.94
N LEU A 59 -4.30 2.02 -1.92
CA LEU A 59 -5.60 2.69 -1.88
C LEU A 59 -6.47 2.36 -3.10
N ALA A 60 -5.87 2.31 -4.28
CA ALA A 60 -6.57 1.93 -5.51
C ALA A 60 -7.03 0.46 -5.48
N CYS A 61 -6.21 -0.44 -4.92
CA CYS A 61 -6.57 -1.85 -4.73
C CYS A 61 -7.71 -2.02 -3.72
N VAL A 62 -7.70 -1.26 -2.63
CA VAL A 62 -8.83 -1.23 -1.68
C VAL A 62 -10.11 -0.83 -2.41
N GLU A 63 -10.09 0.25 -3.17
CA GLU A 63 -11.27 0.73 -3.91
C GLU A 63 -11.78 -0.29 -4.94
N LYS A 64 -10.87 -1.03 -5.58
CA LYS A 64 -11.19 -2.03 -6.61
C LYS A 64 -11.71 -3.36 -6.06
N TYR A 65 -11.01 -3.94 -5.09
CA TYR A 65 -11.16 -5.35 -4.72
C TYR A 65 -11.91 -5.56 -3.39
N ARG A 66 -12.11 -4.51 -2.60
CA ARG A 66 -12.86 -4.61 -1.34
C ARG A 66 -14.35 -4.56 -1.61
N ASP A 67 -15.08 -5.53 -1.08
CA ASP A 67 -16.53 -5.44 -1.00
C ASP A 67 -16.91 -4.44 0.11
N LYS A 68 -17.47 -3.30 -0.30
CA LYS A 68 -17.87 -2.21 0.61
C LYS A 68 -19.10 -2.54 1.45
N SER A 69 -19.83 -3.61 1.12
CA SER A 69 -20.98 -4.07 1.89
C SER A 69 -20.57 -4.84 3.15
N LEU A 70 -19.37 -5.44 3.14
CA LEU A 70 -18.86 -6.19 4.28
C LEU A 70 -18.35 -5.24 5.36
N LYS A 71 -18.91 -5.40 6.56
CA LYS A 71 -18.47 -4.69 7.76
C LYS A 71 -17.94 -5.69 8.77
N VAL A 72 -16.71 -5.49 9.20
CA VAL A 72 -16.10 -6.28 10.26
C VAL A 72 -16.23 -5.50 11.55
N GLN A 73 -17.10 -5.98 12.43
CA GLN A 73 -17.31 -5.45 13.77
C GLN A 73 -17.58 -6.63 14.71
N SER A 74 -16.50 -7.21 15.23
CA SER A 74 -16.58 -8.24 16.27
C SER A 74 -16.85 -7.66 17.66
N GLY A 75 -16.59 -6.34 17.84
CA GLY A 75 -16.61 -5.68 19.14
C GLY A 75 -15.32 -5.90 19.95
N ILE A 76 -14.36 -6.67 19.42
CA ILE A 76 -13.05 -6.90 20.03
C ILE A 76 -12.00 -6.22 19.13
N GLU A 77 -11.37 -5.17 19.65
CA GLU A 77 -10.44 -4.32 18.89
C GLU A 77 -9.32 -5.13 18.21
N LYS A 78 -8.73 -6.09 18.93
CA LYS A 78 -7.65 -6.92 18.37
C LYS A 78 -8.11 -7.78 17.20
N VAL A 79 -9.32 -8.32 17.26
CA VAL A 79 -9.90 -9.13 16.17
C VAL A 79 -10.20 -8.24 14.97
N ASP A 80 -10.79 -7.07 15.21
CA ASP A 80 -11.10 -6.11 14.14
C ASP A 80 -9.82 -5.59 13.45
N SER A 81 -8.74 -5.36 14.22
CA SER A 81 -7.41 -5.01 13.70
C SER A 81 -6.85 -6.12 12.80
N LEU A 82 -6.85 -7.36 13.27
CA LEU A 82 -6.36 -8.52 12.53
C LEU A 82 -7.09 -8.70 11.20
N VAL A 83 -8.42 -8.65 11.22
CA VAL A 83 -9.22 -8.82 10.01
C VAL A 83 -8.99 -7.66 9.03
N ARG A 84 -8.83 -6.42 9.51
CA ARG A 84 -8.47 -5.28 8.64
C ARG A 84 -7.13 -5.52 7.94
N VAL A 85 -6.11 -5.97 8.67
CA VAL A 85 -4.79 -6.27 8.09
C VAL A 85 -4.88 -7.40 7.07
N MET A 86 -5.64 -8.46 7.35
CA MET A 86 -5.87 -9.54 6.41
C MET A 86 -6.56 -9.05 5.13
N GLU A 87 -7.58 -8.20 5.26
CA GLU A 87 -8.32 -7.66 4.13
C GLU A 87 -7.50 -6.64 3.32
N ASP A 88 -6.71 -5.78 3.96
CA ASP A 88 -5.73 -4.90 3.30
C ASP A 88 -4.69 -5.74 2.53
N THR A 89 -4.18 -6.81 3.15
CA THR A 89 -3.20 -7.71 2.52
C THR A 89 -3.80 -8.44 1.32
N ARG A 90 -5.05 -8.91 1.43
CA ARG A 90 -5.76 -9.62 0.36
C ARG A 90 -5.91 -8.75 -0.88
N VAL A 91 -6.40 -7.52 -0.74
CA VAL A 91 -6.61 -6.63 -1.90
C VAL A 91 -5.29 -6.24 -2.56
N GLU A 92 -4.22 -6.08 -1.78
CA GLU A 92 -2.87 -5.82 -2.29
C GLU A 92 -2.27 -7.01 -3.04
N ILE A 93 -2.50 -8.23 -2.56
CA ILE A 93 -2.12 -9.46 -3.27
C ILE A 93 -2.85 -9.54 -4.62
N LEU A 94 -4.17 -9.31 -4.64
CA LEU A 94 -4.94 -9.31 -5.89
C LEU A 94 -4.42 -8.27 -6.89
N GLY A 95 -4.16 -7.04 -6.44
CA GLY A 95 -3.56 -6.01 -7.27
C GLY A 95 -2.16 -6.37 -7.77
N SER A 96 -1.36 -7.08 -6.96
CA SER A 96 -0.03 -7.55 -7.34
C SER A 96 -0.07 -8.67 -8.38
N ILE A 97 -1.09 -9.54 -8.34
CA ILE A 97 -1.31 -10.58 -9.33
C ILE A 97 -1.73 -9.97 -10.67
N ASP A 98 -2.66 -9.00 -10.64
CA ASP A 98 -3.22 -8.39 -11.85
C ASP A 98 -2.24 -7.41 -12.52
N TYR A 99 -1.37 -6.76 -11.73
CA TYR A 99 -0.52 -5.67 -12.20
C TYR A 99 0.94 -5.80 -11.70
N PRO A 100 1.89 -6.24 -12.55
CA PRO A 100 3.29 -6.41 -12.16
C PRO A 100 3.97 -5.14 -11.63
N GLY A 101 3.60 -3.97 -12.17
CA GLY A 101 4.09 -2.68 -11.67
C GLY A 101 3.62 -2.40 -10.23
N VAL A 102 2.35 -2.71 -9.93
CA VAL A 102 1.78 -2.60 -8.58
C VAL A 102 2.48 -3.55 -7.62
N ALA A 103 2.76 -4.79 -8.04
CA ALA A 103 3.50 -5.74 -7.21
C ALA A 103 4.84 -5.17 -6.74
N SER A 104 5.60 -4.54 -7.64
CA SER A 104 6.89 -3.95 -7.29
C SER A 104 6.78 -2.77 -6.32
N ASN A 105 5.74 -1.95 -6.45
CA ASN A 105 5.51 -0.79 -5.61
C ASN A 105 5.00 -1.20 -4.22
N ILE A 106 4.05 -2.14 -4.16
CA ILE A 106 3.53 -2.71 -2.92
C ILE A 106 4.65 -3.43 -2.16
N GLN A 107 5.54 -4.14 -2.84
CA GLN A 107 6.69 -4.75 -2.20
C GLN A 107 7.63 -3.71 -1.58
N ALA A 108 7.88 -2.58 -2.25
CA ALA A 108 8.66 -1.49 -1.67
C ALA A 108 7.97 -0.89 -0.43
N LYS A 109 6.66 -0.64 -0.50
CA LYS A 109 5.84 -0.19 0.65
C LYS A 109 5.96 -1.18 1.83
N PHE A 110 5.83 -2.48 1.56
CA PHE A 110 5.90 -3.51 2.58
C PHE A 110 7.30 -3.61 3.19
N SER A 111 8.36 -3.53 2.37
CA SER A 111 9.74 -3.52 2.87
C SER A 111 10.02 -2.36 3.81
N ASP A 112 9.50 -1.17 3.53
CA ASP A 112 9.65 -0.01 4.42
C ASP A 112 8.88 -0.21 5.72
N LYS A 113 7.68 -0.81 5.64
CA LYS A 113 6.92 -1.21 6.82
C LYS A 113 7.74 -2.20 7.67
N CYS A 114 8.31 -3.25 7.07
CA CYS A 114 9.15 -4.20 7.80
C CYS A 114 10.38 -3.55 8.46
N LYS A 115 11.05 -2.61 7.78
CA LYS A 115 12.18 -1.86 8.37
C LYS A 115 11.74 -1.12 9.64
N LEU A 116 10.64 -0.36 9.56
CA LEU A 116 10.11 0.38 10.70
C LEU A 116 9.80 -0.54 11.89
N TYR A 117 9.22 -1.71 11.64
CA TYR A 117 8.89 -2.66 12.69
C TYR A 117 10.13 -3.35 13.29
N ARG A 118 11.20 -3.55 12.51
CA ARG A 118 12.48 -4.07 13.04
C ARG A 118 13.17 -3.10 14.00
N ASP A 119 12.81 -1.83 13.97
CA ASP A 119 13.39 -0.82 14.85
C ASP A 119 12.57 -0.64 16.15
N LEU A 120 11.44 -1.35 16.30
CA LEU A 120 10.60 -1.33 17.50
C LEU A 120 11.04 -2.41 18.50
N GLU A 121 10.94 -2.12 19.80
CA GLU A 121 11.39 -3.02 20.89
C GLU A 121 10.45 -4.22 21.12
N GLU A 122 9.15 -4.13 20.77
CA GLU A 122 8.11 -5.15 21.03
C GLU A 122 7.72 -5.97 19.78
N GLN A 123 8.71 -6.51 19.07
CA GLN A 123 8.48 -7.21 17.79
C GLN A 123 7.68 -8.51 17.92
N ALA A 124 7.93 -9.26 19.01
CA ALA A 124 7.40 -10.60 19.20
C ALA A 124 5.87 -10.64 19.37
N GLU A 125 5.25 -9.50 19.70
CA GLU A 125 3.82 -9.41 19.98
C GLU A 125 3.00 -8.87 18.79
N ASN A 126 3.66 -8.48 17.69
CA ASN A 126 2.99 -7.91 16.53
C ASN A 126 2.47 -8.97 15.54
N ILE A 127 1.41 -9.67 15.95
CA ILE A 127 0.75 -10.70 15.13
C ILE A 127 0.23 -10.17 13.78
N GLU A 128 -0.18 -8.91 13.71
CA GLU A 128 -0.61 -8.26 12.48
C GLU A 128 0.47 -8.32 11.39
N MET A 129 1.69 -7.93 11.72
CA MET A 129 2.82 -7.97 10.79
C MET A 129 3.15 -9.41 10.37
N GLY A 130 3.12 -10.34 11.33
CA GLY A 130 3.38 -11.76 11.07
C GLY A 130 2.38 -12.36 10.08
N ILE A 131 1.09 -12.07 10.26
CA ILE A 131 0.02 -12.56 9.35
C ILE A 131 0.15 -11.95 7.96
N GLU A 132 0.41 -10.64 7.85
CA GLU A 132 0.63 -9.99 6.56
C GLU A 132 1.83 -10.64 5.81
N ALA A 133 2.97 -10.79 6.48
CA ALA A 133 4.16 -11.41 5.92
C ALA A 133 3.90 -12.86 5.45
N TRP A 134 3.20 -13.64 6.28
CA TRP A 134 2.85 -15.02 6.00
C TRP A 134 1.91 -15.15 4.78
N LEU A 135 0.86 -14.33 4.71
CA LEU A 135 -0.08 -14.31 3.58
C LEU A 135 0.64 -13.94 2.28
N ARG A 136 1.49 -12.91 2.29
CA ARG A 136 2.29 -12.53 1.12
C ARG A 136 3.18 -13.67 0.65
N LYS A 137 3.88 -14.34 1.57
CA LYS A 137 4.77 -15.47 1.24
C LYS A 137 4.02 -16.63 0.56
N ILE A 138 2.81 -16.95 1.03
CA ILE A 138 2.01 -18.05 0.47
C ILE A 138 1.42 -17.66 -0.88
N CYS A 139 0.88 -16.45 -1.00
CA CYS A 139 0.13 -16.05 -2.19
C CYS A 139 1.00 -15.43 -3.30
N LEU A 140 2.21 -14.97 -2.97
CA LEU A 140 3.17 -14.36 -3.91
C LEU A 140 4.54 -15.06 -3.83
N PRO A 141 4.65 -16.37 -4.11
CA PRO A 141 5.87 -17.16 -3.88
C PRO A 141 7.08 -16.72 -4.72
N GLY A 142 6.86 -15.99 -5.83
CA GLY A 142 7.91 -15.43 -6.68
C GLY A 142 8.43 -14.06 -6.25
N VAL A 143 7.86 -13.45 -5.21
CA VAL A 143 8.31 -12.16 -4.68
C VAL A 143 9.22 -12.41 -3.48
N PRO A 144 10.50 -11.97 -3.52
CA PRO A 144 11.42 -12.21 -2.42
C PRO A 144 10.91 -11.55 -1.13
N SER A 145 10.94 -12.30 -0.04
CA SER A 145 10.67 -11.74 1.29
C SER A 145 11.75 -10.69 1.65
N PRO A 146 11.41 -9.62 2.39
CA PRO A 146 12.38 -8.60 2.80
C PRO A 146 13.61 -9.15 3.58
N GLU A 147 13.53 -10.37 4.11
CA GLU A 147 14.61 -11.06 4.81
C GLU A 147 15.68 -11.69 3.89
N SER A 148 15.41 -11.86 2.59
CA SER A 148 16.36 -12.52 1.67
C SER A 148 17.45 -11.60 1.13
N SER A 149 17.44 -10.32 1.50
CA SER A 149 18.44 -9.34 1.11
C SER A 149 19.37 -9.07 2.29
N THR A 150 20.29 -10.00 2.53
CA THR A 150 21.51 -9.79 3.35
C THR A 150 22.63 -9.24 2.49
#